data_AF-A0A1C4Q4G1-F1
#
_entry.id   AF-A0A1C4Q4G1-F1
#
_cell.length_a   1.000
_cell.length_b   1.000
_cell.length_c   1.000
_cell.angle_alpha   90.00
_cell.angle_beta   90.00
_cell.angle_gamma   90.00
#
_symmetry.space_group_name_H-M   'P 1'
#
loop_
_entity.id
_entity.type
_entity.pdbx_description
1 polymer ?
#
loop_
_entity_poly.entity_id
_entity_poly.type
_entity_poly.pdbx_seq_one_letter_code
_entity_poly.pdbx_strand_id
1 'polypeptide(L)'
;MRYHPSHLKRFHDLPVHDYEPGGDGRRRPLPEPDTVAWRVGASWEQPFEPLWRSFLDEVRSEDVTALVIGLWWEEWDEHGITPVLDLLLAAVDRFPRLRALFLADVESEESEISWIRQGDLSVVLRAWPGLVELGVRGGTELRLEPLRHDRLRTLRVESGGLPAEPVRALASCPFPALNSLELWLGTSAYGASSTVADVKALLDAVGRCPGLRHLGLKNSEMQDAVAAAVAEAPVVAGLTSLDLGMGTLGDAGGGALLSGQPLTHLRHLGLRHHFMGEETAERLRAGLEPHGVAVDLTPADARPYRQGRRYVAVGE
;
A
#
# COMPACT_ATOMS: atom_id res chain seq x y z
N MET A 1 3.92 -5.03 -18.70
CA MET A 1 4.07 -3.84 -17.82
C MET A 1 4.89 -4.27 -16.62
N ARG A 2 6.02 -3.62 -16.34
CA ARG A 2 6.85 -3.98 -15.19
C ARG A 2 6.13 -3.58 -13.90
N TYR A 3 6.33 -4.36 -12.84
CA TYR A 3 5.61 -4.26 -11.56
C TYR A 3 6.20 -3.21 -10.61
N HIS A 4 6.98 -2.27 -11.13
CA HIS A 4 7.73 -1.33 -10.32
C HIS A 4 6.81 -0.27 -9.72
N PRO A 5 6.99 0.07 -8.42
CA PRO A 5 6.44 1.28 -7.86
C PRO A 5 6.76 2.48 -8.75
N SER A 6 5.77 3.32 -8.98
CA SER A 6 5.89 4.56 -9.75
C SER A 6 5.20 5.67 -8.98
N HIS A 7 5.59 6.91 -9.27
CA HIS A 7 4.97 8.07 -8.65
C HIS A 7 3.45 8.08 -8.81
N LEU A 8 2.77 8.37 -7.70
CA LEU A 8 1.33 8.56 -7.70
C LEU A 8 0.96 9.68 -8.67
N LYS A 9 0.01 9.40 -9.57
CA LYS A 9 -0.57 10.43 -10.44
C LYS A 9 -1.86 11.00 -9.85
N ARG A 10 -2.54 10.23 -9.01
CA ARG A 10 -3.68 10.64 -8.20
C ARG A 10 -3.58 10.05 -6.81
N PHE A 11 -4.03 10.79 -5.81
CA PHE A 11 -4.13 10.34 -4.43
C PHE A 11 -5.34 11.03 -3.78
N HIS A 12 -6.14 10.29 -3.03
CA HIS A 12 -7.37 10.82 -2.41
C HIS A 12 -8.34 11.52 -3.39
N ASP A 13 -8.53 10.91 -4.58
CA ASP A 13 -9.31 11.48 -5.69
C ASP A 13 -8.81 12.84 -6.22
N LEU A 14 -7.61 13.27 -5.84
CA LEU A 14 -6.98 14.50 -6.33
C LEU A 14 -5.81 14.17 -7.27
N PRO A 15 -5.54 14.99 -8.29
CA PRO A 15 -4.28 14.91 -9.04
C PRO A 15 -3.11 15.22 -8.10
N VAL A 16 -2.02 14.47 -8.23
CA VAL A 16 -0.79 14.76 -7.48
C VAL A 16 -0.09 15.95 -8.13
N HIS A 17 0.37 16.89 -7.31
CA HIS A 17 1.09 18.09 -7.72
C HIS A 17 2.38 18.22 -6.92
N ASP A 18 3.52 18.12 -7.60
CA ASP A 18 4.83 18.35 -7.01
C ASP A 18 5.01 19.82 -6.63
N TYR A 19 5.34 20.06 -5.36
CA TYR A 19 5.69 21.38 -4.87
C TYR A 19 7.10 21.75 -5.35
N GLU A 20 7.18 22.81 -6.15
CA GLU A 20 8.42 23.44 -6.56
C GLU A 20 8.51 24.83 -5.91
N PRO A 21 9.52 25.12 -5.08
CA PRO A 21 9.63 26.42 -4.42
C PRO A 21 9.86 27.52 -5.45
N GLY A 22 9.30 28.69 -5.17
CA GLY A 22 9.44 29.85 -6.04
C GLY A 22 10.87 30.35 -6.12
N GLY A 23 11.63 29.93 -7.14
CA GLY A 23 12.92 30.53 -7.48
C GLY A 23 12.80 32.02 -7.83
N ASP A 24 13.94 32.69 -7.90
CA ASP A 24 14.18 34.13 -8.03
C ASP A 24 13.79 34.77 -9.38
N GLY A 25 12.74 34.28 -10.07
CA GLY A 25 12.24 35.01 -11.25
C GLY A 25 11.01 34.54 -11.99
N ARG A 26 10.46 33.34 -11.76
CA ARG A 26 9.21 32.89 -12.45
C ARG A 26 8.37 31.99 -11.55
N ARG A 27 7.69 32.59 -10.57
CA ARG A 27 6.65 31.89 -9.78
C ARG A 27 5.50 31.50 -10.71
N ARG A 28 5.32 30.20 -10.97
CA ARG A 28 4.05 29.70 -11.48
C ARG A 28 3.00 29.88 -10.37
N PRO A 29 1.76 30.28 -10.69
CA PRO A 29 0.70 30.32 -9.69
C PRO A 29 0.50 28.91 -9.12
N LEU A 30 0.55 28.81 -7.80
CA LEU A 30 0.27 27.57 -7.08
C LEU A 30 -1.24 27.25 -7.17
N PRO A 31 -1.63 25.98 -7.33
CA PRO A 31 -3.04 25.59 -7.31
C PRO A 31 -3.68 25.85 -5.93
N GLU A 32 -5.02 25.87 -5.91
CA GLU A 32 -5.76 25.94 -4.65
C GLU A 32 -5.46 24.70 -3.79
N PRO A 33 -5.15 24.84 -2.48
CA PRO A 33 -4.56 23.74 -1.71
C PRO A 33 -5.42 22.49 -1.55
N ASP A 34 -6.74 22.60 -1.67
CA ASP A 34 -7.70 21.49 -1.56
C ASP A 34 -8.05 20.84 -2.91
N THR A 35 -7.48 21.34 -4.01
CA THR A 35 -7.74 20.83 -5.37
C THR A 35 -6.69 19.83 -5.87
N VAL A 36 -5.61 19.64 -5.11
CA VAL A 36 -4.49 18.75 -5.47
C VAL A 36 -4.04 17.96 -4.24
N ALA A 37 -3.44 16.79 -4.48
CA ALA A 37 -2.63 16.12 -3.48
C ALA A 37 -1.20 16.66 -3.59
N TRP A 38 -0.78 17.43 -2.59
CA TRP A 38 0.55 18.05 -2.60
C TRP A 38 1.63 17.01 -2.42
N ARG A 39 2.58 16.92 -3.34
CA ARG A 39 3.78 16.10 -3.19
C ARG A 39 4.96 16.97 -2.81
N VAL A 40 5.59 16.66 -1.68
CA VAL A 40 6.82 17.31 -1.22
C VAL A 40 7.91 16.24 -1.18
N GLY A 41 8.93 16.38 -2.02
CA GLY A 41 10.03 15.44 -2.12
C GLY A 41 11.34 16.17 -2.33
N ALA A 42 12.37 15.78 -1.59
CA ALA A 42 13.73 16.27 -1.73
C ALA A 42 14.30 15.93 -3.12
N SER A 43 15.34 16.67 -3.48
CA SER A 43 16.21 16.38 -4.62
C SER A 43 17.64 16.70 -4.24
N TRP A 44 18.59 16.36 -5.13
CA TRP A 44 20.00 16.72 -4.98
C TRP A 44 20.26 18.22 -4.78
N GLU A 45 19.36 19.07 -5.27
CA GLU A 45 19.49 20.54 -5.16
C GLU A 45 18.69 21.11 -3.99
N GLN A 46 17.73 20.34 -3.46
CA GLN A 46 16.74 20.82 -2.49
C GLN A 46 16.54 19.79 -1.37
N PRO A 47 17.27 19.95 -0.25
CA PRO A 47 17.08 19.17 0.95
C PRO A 47 15.64 19.21 1.46
N PHE A 48 15.16 18.13 2.08
CA PHE A 48 13.76 18.00 2.50
C PHE A 48 13.33 19.10 3.48
N GLU A 49 14.12 19.38 4.52
CA GLU A 49 13.72 20.31 5.59
C GLU A 49 13.54 21.77 5.10
N PRO A 50 14.49 22.38 4.36
CA PRO A 50 14.27 23.67 3.69
C PRO A 50 13.08 23.69 2.74
N LEU A 51 12.89 22.62 1.96
CA LEU A 51 11.75 22.48 1.05
C LEU A 51 10.43 22.47 1.82
N TRP A 52 10.36 21.71 2.91
CA TRP A 52 9.21 21.62 3.80
C TRP A 52 8.85 22.97 4.43
N ARG A 53 9.85 23.72 4.90
CA ARG A 53 9.63 25.08 5.43
C ARG A 53 9.07 26.00 4.35
N SER A 54 9.64 25.96 3.14
CA SER A 54 9.16 26.76 2.01
C SER A 54 7.71 26.41 1.66
N PHE A 55 7.36 25.12 1.66
CA PHE A 55 5.99 24.65 1.45
C PHE A 55 5.03 25.24 2.49
N LEU A 56 5.40 25.24 3.78
CA LEU A 56 4.58 25.79 4.85
C LEU A 56 4.42 27.32 4.80
N ASP A 57 5.36 28.02 4.18
CA ASP A 57 5.35 29.47 3.99
C ASP A 57 4.55 29.89 2.75
N GLU A 58 4.57 29.08 1.69
CA GLU A 58 3.95 29.40 0.40
C GLU A 58 2.55 28.82 0.21
N VAL A 59 2.26 27.68 0.84
CA VAL A 59 0.97 26.97 0.74
C VAL A 59 0.17 27.17 2.01
N ARG A 60 -1.11 27.54 1.86
CA ARG A 60 -2.10 27.59 2.95
C ARG A 60 -2.39 26.18 3.45
N SER A 61 -1.51 25.68 4.32
CA SER A 61 -1.55 24.34 4.91
C SER A 61 -2.88 24.06 5.63
N GLU A 62 -3.57 25.09 6.11
CA GLU A 62 -4.88 24.97 6.72
C GLU A 62 -5.97 24.42 5.78
N ASP A 63 -5.79 24.61 4.47
CA ASP A 63 -6.70 24.17 3.42
C ASP A 63 -6.28 22.82 2.79
N VAL A 64 -5.04 22.36 3.04
CA VAL A 64 -4.52 21.10 2.46
C VAL A 64 -5.29 19.88 2.97
N THR A 65 -5.82 19.08 2.04
CA THR A 65 -6.58 17.86 2.35
C THR A 65 -5.82 16.57 2.10
N ALA A 66 -4.83 16.58 1.20
CA ALA A 66 -4.03 15.42 0.86
C ALA A 66 -2.55 15.80 0.69
N LEU A 67 -1.68 15.02 1.32
CA LEU A 67 -0.23 15.21 1.32
C LEU A 67 0.46 13.90 0.91
N VAL A 68 1.47 14.01 0.07
CA VAL A 68 2.33 12.93 -0.41
C VAL A 68 3.76 13.32 -0.09
N ILE A 69 4.48 12.47 0.60
CA ILE A 69 5.89 12.65 0.90
C ILE A 69 6.68 11.82 -0.10
N GLY A 70 7.47 12.49 -0.94
CA GLY A 70 8.37 11.86 -1.90
C GLY A 70 9.66 11.38 -1.25
N LEU A 71 10.76 11.42 -2.01
CA LEU A 71 12.12 11.22 -1.52
C LEU A 71 12.44 12.22 -0.39
N TRP A 72 13.24 11.85 0.61
CA TRP A 72 13.64 12.78 1.68
C TRP A 72 15.14 12.82 2.00
N TRP A 73 15.92 11.98 1.36
CA TRP A 73 17.36 11.91 1.55
C TRP A 73 18.09 12.44 0.33
N GLU A 74 19.30 12.95 0.56
CA GLU A 74 20.23 13.37 -0.49
C GLU A 74 21.29 12.29 -0.73
N GLU A 75 21.66 11.52 0.30
CA GLU A 75 22.68 10.49 0.24
C GLU A 75 22.20 9.20 0.94
N TRP A 76 23.12 8.40 1.49
CA TRP A 76 22.76 7.25 2.31
C TRP A 76 21.89 7.65 3.50
N ASP A 77 20.68 7.09 3.55
CA ASP A 77 19.73 7.35 4.63
C ASP A 77 20.07 6.55 5.90
N GLU A 78 20.79 7.20 6.82
CA GLU A 78 21.11 6.65 8.14
C GLU A 78 19.93 6.67 9.12
N HIS A 79 18.91 7.50 8.90
CA HIS A 79 17.87 7.80 9.90
C HIS A 79 16.47 7.31 9.52
N GLY A 80 16.30 6.82 8.29
CA GLY A 80 15.00 6.47 7.76
C GLY A 80 14.10 7.71 7.67
N ILE A 81 12.78 7.47 7.61
CA ILE A 81 11.78 8.53 7.56
C ILE A 81 11.66 9.35 8.87
N THR A 82 12.35 8.98 9.95
CA THR A 82 12.16 9.60 11.29
C THR A 82 12.29 11.13 11.28
N PRO A 83 13.34 11.75 10.68
CA PRO A 83 13.46 13.21 10.65
C PRO A 83 12.31 13.89 9.90
N VAL A 84 11.78 13.22 8.87
CA VAL A 84 10.60 13.70 8.14
C VAL A 84 9.36 13.64 9.01
N LEU A 85 9.15 12.52 9.72
CA LEU A 85 8.02 12.39 10.65
C LEU A 85 8.09 13.47 11.73
N ASP A 86 9.27 13.76 12.30
CA ASP A 86 9.43 14.81 13.30
C ASP A 86 8.99 16.19 12.78
N LEU A 87 9.35 16.53 11.53
CA LEU A 87 8.92 17.78 10.88
C LEU A 87 7.41 17.83 10.63
N LEU A 88 6.82 16.71 10.19
CA LEU A 88 5.37 16.61 9.99
C LEU A 88 4.62 16.73 11.31
N LEU A 89 5.09 16.05 12.35
CA LEU A 89 4.51 16.05 13.69
C LEU A 89 4.61 17.43 14.36
N ALA A 90 5.71 18.14 14.16
CA ALA A 90 5.87 19.52 14.62
C ALA A 90 4.89 20.50 13.94
N ALA A 91 4.32 20.14 12.79
CA ALA A 91 3.41 20.96 12.01
C ALA A 91 1.94 20.49 12.07
N VAL A 92 1.58 19.53 12.92
CA VAL A 92 0.21 18.93 12.95
C VAL A 92 -0.90 19.98 13.01
N ASP A 93 -0.76 21.00 13.85
CA ASP A 93 -1.76 22.06 14.02
C ASP A 93 -1.95 22.95 12.78
N ARG A 94 -0.99 22.92 11.83
CA ARG A 94 -1.09 23.62 10.54
C ARG A 94 -1.96 22.89 9.54
N PHE A 95 -2.30 21.62 9.78
CA PHE A 95 -3.04 20.76 8.85
C PHE A 95 -4.40 20.25 9.42
N PRO A 96 -5.30 21.12 9.90
CA PRO A 96 -6.58 20.71 10.48
C PRO A 96 -7.50 19.97 9.48
N ARG A 97 -7.31 20.20 8.18
CA ARG A 97 -8.12 19.62 7.11
C ARG A 97 -7.50 18.39 6.45
N LEU A 98 -6.31 17.95 6.85
CA LEU A 98 -5.66 16.79 6.26
C LEU A 98 -6.51 15.53 6.46
N ARG A 99 -6.77 14.82 5.38
CA ARG A 99 -7.54 13.56 5.32
C ARG A 99 -6.77 12.43 4.68
N ALA A 100 -5.74 12.72 3.89
CA ALA A 100 -4.95 11.69 3.25
C ALA A 100 -3.46 11.98 3.35
N LEU A 101 -2.68 10.95 3.68
CA LEU A 101 -1.23 11.02 3.76
C LEU A 101 -0.62 9.81 3.07
N PHE A 102 0.31 10.04 2.15
CA PHE A 102 1.13 8.99 1.58
C PHE A 102 2.60 9.22 1.97
N LEU A 103 3.25 8.20 2.52
CA LEU A 103 4.64 8.24 2.92
C LEU A 103 5.50 7.45 1.93
N ALA A 104 6.60 8.08 1.49
CA ALA A 104 7.59 7.51 0.58
C ALA A 104 7.07 7.22 -0.84
N ASP A 105 6.45 8.18 -1.51
CA ASP A 105 6.21 8.08 -2.95
C ASP A 105 7.50 8.20 -3.75
N VAL A 106 8.27 7.11 -3.70
CA VAL A 106 9.59 6.89 -4.30
C VAL A 106 9.46 5.79 -5.35
N GLU A 107 10.00 5.99 -6.54
CA GLU A 107 9.98 5.00 -7.63
C GLU A 107 11.28 4.18 -7.70
N SER A 108 11.24 3.04 -8.40
CA SER A 108 12.39 2.12 -8.46
C SER A 108 13.67 2.74 -9.04
N GLU A 109 13.58 3.81 -9.83
CA GLU A 109 14.78 4.51 -10.33
C GLU A 109 15.43 5.40 -9.26
N GLU A 110 14.68 5.83 -8.25
CA GLU A 110 15.18 6.61 -7.12
C GLU A 110 15.69 5.71 -5.99
N SER A 111 14.94 4.64 -5.69
CA SER A 111 15.32 3.66 -4.67
C SER A 111 14.56 2.35 -4.83
N GLU A 112 15.26 1.25 -4.61
CA GLU A 112 14.64 -0.06 -4.44
C GLU A 112 13.76 -0.04 -3.17
N ILE A 113 12.54 -0.57 -3.26
CA ILE A 113 11.54 -0.53 -2.19
C ILE A 113 12.02 -1.21 -0.91
N SER A 114 12.95 -2.17 -1.01
CA SER A 114 13.55 -2.87 0.14
C SER A 114 14.50 -2.00 0.96
N TRP A 115 15.00 -0.90 0.39
CA TRP A 115 15.93 0.03 1.04
C TRP A 115 15.21 1.17 1.75
N ILE A 116 13.91 1.35 1.51
CA ILE A 116 13.13 2.42 2.12
C ILE A 116 12.86 2.08 3.58
N ARG A 117 13.57 2.78 4.47
CA ARG A 117 13.47 2.64 5.93
C ARG A 117 12.35 3.51 6.48
N GLN A 118 11.28 2.86 6.89
CA GLN A 118 10.11 3.46 7.49
C GLN A 118 10.28 3.68 9.00
N GLY A 119 9.24 4.27 9.60
CA GLY A 119 9.18 4.55 11.03
C GLY A 119 7.93 3.96 11.67
N ASP A 120 7.54 4.53 12.80
CA ASP A 120 6.32 4.15 13.50
C ASP A 120 5.10 4.85 12.86
N LEU A 121 4.17 4.07 12.29
CA LEU A 121 2.92 4.63 11.75
C LEU A 121 1.93 5.03 12.85
N SER A 122 2.14 4.56 14.08
CA SER A 122 1.23 4.84 15.20
C SER A 122 1.23 6.32 15.55
N VAL A 123 2.38 6.98 15.47
CA VAL A 123 2.49 8.42 15.76
C VAL A 123 1.71 9.25 14.74
N VAL A 124 1.72 8.83 13.47
CA VAL A 124 0.95 9.47 12.38
C VAL A 124 -0.55 9.33 12.62
N LEU A 125 -1.01 8.12 12.89
CA LEU A 125 -2.44 7.86 13.12
C LEU A 125 -2.95 8.55 14.39
N ARG A 126 -2.12 8.71 15.43
CA ARG A 126 -2.48 9.47 16.64
C ARG A 126 -2.50 10.98 16.40
N ALA A 127 -1.58 11.48 15.58
CA ALA A 127 -1.45 12.91 15.29
C ALA A 127 -2.61 13.45 14.43
N TRP A 128 -3.12 12.65 13.49
CA TRP A 128 -4.25 13.02 12.63
C TRP A 128 -5.46 12.10 12.85
N PRO A 129 -6.26 12.30 13.92
CA PRO A 129 -7.46 11.48 14.16
C PRO A 129 -8.55 11.62 13.07
N GLY A 130 -8.43 12.66 12.22
CA GLY A 130 -9.27 12.88 11.06
C GLY A 130 -8.84 12.14 9.79
N LEU A 131 -7.71 11.41 9.80
CA LEU A 131 -7.16 10.76 8.62
C LEU A 131 -8.10 9.66 8.10
N VAL A 132 -8.33 9.68 6.79
CA VAL A 132 -9.23 8.77 6.07
C VAL A 132 -8.44 7.80 5.19
N GLU A 133 -7.29 8.21 4.68
CA GLU A 133 -6.46 7.41 3.78
C GLU A 133 -4.99 7.52 4.18
N LEU A 134 -4.35 6.38 4.42
CA LEU A 134 -2.93 6.27 4.71
C LEU A 134 -2.30 5.29 3.72
N GLY A 135 -1.29 5.75 3.00
CA GLY A 135 -0.44 4.92 2.16
C GLY A 135 1.02 5.00 2.59
N VAL A 136 1.74 3.88 2.48
CA VAL A 136 3.16 3.80 2.81
C VAL A 136 3.84 2.89 1.80
N ARG A 137 5.06 3.24 1.38
CA ARG A 137 5.90 2.41 0.53
C ARG A 137 7.24 2.12 1.18
N GLY A 138 7.66 0.87 1.20
CA GLY A 138 8.77 0.38 2.02
C GLY A 138 8.26 -0.31 3.29
N GLY A 139 8.88 -1.42 3.65
CA GLY A 139 8.55 -2.19 4.86
C GLY A 139 9.67 -2.28 5.88
N THR A 140 10.88 -1.85 5.53
CA THR A 140 12.05 -1.93 6.40
C THR A 140 11.85 -1.01 7.60
N GLU A 141 12.01 -1.54 8.82
CA GLU A 141 11.80 -0.81 10.09
C GLU A 141 10.39 -0.21 10.30
N LEU A 142 9.41 -0.58 9.46
CA LEU A 142 8.02 -0.19 9.64
C LEU A 142 7.48 -0.73 10.97
N ARG A 143 6.95 0.16 11.80
CA ARG A 143 6.33 -0.19 13.08
C ARG A 143 4.87 0.25 13.13
N LEU A 144 4.08 -0.51 13.86
CA LEU A 144 2.71 -0.17 14.22
C LEU A 144 2.41 -0.78 15.59
N GLU A 145 1.94 0.04 16.50
CA GLU A 145 1.36 -0.38 17.76
C GLU A 145 -0.16 -0.52 17.59
N PRO A 146 -0.80 -1.48 18.28
CA PRO A 146 -2.26 -1.58 18.28
C PRO A 146 -2.91 -0.26 18.75
N LEU A 147 -3.72 0.35 17.89
CA LEU A 147 -4.46 1.58 18.19
C LEU A 147 -5.82 1.61 17.49
N ARG A 148 -6.76 2.37 18.05
CA ARG A 148 -8.07 2.62 17.43
C ARG A 148 -8.00 3.87 16.56
N HIS A 149 -8.51 3.78 15.33
CA HIS A 149 -8.66 4.94 14.44
C HIS A 149 -10.07 4.95 13.82
N ASP A 150 -10.89 5.93 14.20
CA ASP A 150 -12.32 5.94 13.87
C ASP A 150 -12.64 6.34 12.43
N ARG A 151 -11.70 7.02 11.76
CA ARG A 151 -11.93 7.61 10.43
C ARG A 151 -11.18 6.95 9.30
N LEU A 152 -10.23 6.06 9.60
CA LEU A 152 -9.37 5.44 8.58
C LEU A 152 -10.24 4.50 7.75
N ARG A 153 -10.34 4.79 6.46
CA ARG A 153 -11.07 4.00 5.47
C ARG A 153 -10.10 3.16 4.66
N THR A 154 -9.03 3.78 4.17
CA THR A 154 -8.08 3.13 3.27
C THR A 154 -6.71 3.06 3.92
N LEU A 155 -6.16 1.85 3.98
CA LEU A 155 -4.77 1.61 4.39
C LEU A 155 -4.06 0.83 3.29
N ARG A 156 -2.94 1.36 2.82
CA ARG A 156 -2.07 0.72 1.84
C ARG A 156 -0.63 0.63 2.36
N VAL A 157 -0.05 -0.55 2.31
CA VAL A 157 1.37 -0.79 2.59
C VAL A 157 1.99 -1.54 1.42
N GLU A 158 2.82 -0.83 0.65
CA GLU A 158 3.60 -1.37 -0.46
C GLU A 158 4.98 -1.77 0.09
N SER A 159 5.41 -3.02 -0.12
CA SER A 159 6.69 -3.52 0.41
C SER A 159 7.23 -4.68 -0.42
N GLY A 160 8.55 -4.76 -0.51
CA GLY A 160 9.28 -5.94 -0.99
C GLY A 160 9.40 -7.06 0.04
N GLY A 161 9.22 -6.72 1.33
CA GLY A 161 9.20 -7.65 2.47
C GLY A 161 8.62 -6.99 3.72
N LEU A 162 7.40 -7.37 4.10
CA LEU A 162 6.72 -6.79 5.26
C LEU A 162 7.00 -7.61 6.53
N PRO A 163 7.59 -7.01 7.59
CA PRO A 163 7.79 -7.70 8.86
C PRO A 163 6.47 -8.20 9.47
N ALA A 164 6.53 -9.27 10.26
CA ALA A 164 5.34 -9.84 10.89
C ALA A 164 4.68 -8.91 11.91
N GLU A 165 5.48 -8.06 12.58
CA GLU A 165 5.01 -7.21 13.66
C GLU A 165 3.91 -6.23 13.21
N PRO A 166 4.07 -5.41 12.14
CA PRO A 166 2.97 -4.59 11.61
C PRO A 166 1.71 -5.38 11.25
N VAL A 167 1.84 -6.57 10.67
CA VAL A 167 0.69 -7.42 10.31
C VAL A 167 -0.08 -7.89 11.56
N ARG A 168 0.65 -8.31 12.60
CA ARG A 168 0.07 -8.69 13.90
C ARG A 168 -0.57 -7.52 14.62
N ALA A 169 0.08 -6.35 14.57
CA ALA A 169 -0.46 -5.13 15.15
C ALA A 169 -1.77 -4.71 14.47
N LEU A 170 -1.83 -4.77 13.14
CA LEU A 170 -3.06 -4.51 12.36
C LEU A 170 -4.21 -5.44 12.78
N ALA A 171 -3.93 -6.72 13.04
CA ALA A 171 -4.93 -7.66 13.54
C ALA A 171 -5.51 -7.28 14.92
N SER A 172 -4.85 -6.35 15.63
CA SER A 172 -5.25 -5.84 16.94
C SER A 172 -5.78 -4.40 16.90
N CYS A 173 -5.80 -3.74 15.73
CA CYS A 173 -6.25 -2.36 15.57
C CYS A 173 -7.77 -2.27 15.31
N PRO A 174 -8.55 -1.55 16.15
CA PRO A 174 -9.95 -1.27 15.84
C PRO A 174 -10.07 -0.15 14.79
N PHE A 175 -10.31 -0.53 13.54
CA PHE A 175 -10.58 0.41 12.43
C PHE A 175 -12.03 0.25 11.93
N PRO A 176 -13.03 0.80 12.65
CA PRO A 176 -14.45 0.57 12.34
C PRO A 176 -14.89 1.13 10.99
N ALA A 177 -14.19 2.13 10.46
CA ALA A 177 -14.47 2.75 9.17
C ALA A 177 -13.71 2.12 7.99
N LEU A 178 -12.85 1.12 8.24
CA LEU A 178 -12.00 0.54 7.21
C LEU A 178 -12.84 -0.05 6.07
N ASN A 179 -12.59 0.44 4.85
CA ASN A 179 -13.25 0.01 3.63
C ASN A 179 -12.31 -0.72 2.66
N SER A 180 -11.02 -0.42 2.73
CA SER A 180 -10.00 -0.92 1.80
C SER A 180 -8.69 -1.16 2.55
N LEU A 181 -8.20 -2.38 2.47
CA LEU A 181 -6.89 -2.76 2.98
C LEU A 181 -6.07 -3.40 1.86
N GLU A 182 -4.89 -2.87 1.59
CA GLU A 182 -3.91 -3.48 0.68
C GLU A 182 -2.56 -3.62 1.36
N LEU A 183 -2.05 -4.86 1.45
CA LEU A 183 -0.75 -5.20 1.99
C LEU A 183 0.05 -5.99 0.96
N TRP A 184 1.26 -5.54 0.66
CA TRP A 184 2.25 -6.30 -0.10
C TRP A 184 3.14 -7.04 0.91
N LEU A 185 2.94 -8.35 1.04
CA LEU A 185 3.58 -9.14 2.08
C LEU A 185 5.08 -9.37 1.80
N GLY A 186 5.45 -9.46 0.52
CA GLY A 186 6.82 -9.58 0.06
C GLY A 186 7.43 -10.98 0.22
N THR A 187 8.75 -11.03 0.22
CA THR A 187 9.58 -12.24 0.36
C THR A 187 10.55 -12.12 1.53
N SER A 188 10.90 -13.25 2.13
CA SER A 188 11.87 -13.33 3.23
C SER A 188 13.26 -12.82 2.83
N ALA A 189 13.61 -12.84 1.54
CA ALA A 189 14.84 -12.24 1.03
C ALA A 189 14.94 -10.73 1.30
N TYR A 190 13.81 -10.04 1.47
CA TYR A 190 13.73 -8.59 1.74
C TYR A 190 13.05 -8.28 3.08
N GLY A 191 13.08 -9.22 4.02
CA GLY A 191 12.62 -8.99 5.39
C GLY A 191 11.19 -9.42 5.70
N ALA A 192 10.47 -10.02 4.76
CA ALA A 192 9.16 -10.59 5.07
C ALA A 192 9.29 -11.70 6.12
N SER A 193 8.48 -11.63 7.17
CA SER A 193 8.48 -12.63 8.26
C SER A 193 7.08 -13.04 8.70
N SER A 194 6.04 -12.53 8.05
CA SER A 194 4.65 -12.92 8.30
C SER A 194 4.42 -14.39 7.95
N THR A 195 3.64 -15.06 8.78
CA THR A 195 3.20 -16.45 8.56
C THR A 195 1.74 -16.50 8.10
N VAL A 196 1.28 -17.66 7.62
CA VAL A 196 -0.14 -17.86 7.32
C VAL A 196 -1.03 -17.70 8.57
N ALA A 197 -0.51 -17.96 9.78
CA ALA A 197 -1.24 -17.74 11.02
C ALA A 197 -1.46 -16.23 11.27
N ASP A 198 -0.47 -15.39 10.96
CA ASP A 198 -0.60 -13.94 11.03
C ASP A 198 -1.64 -13.42 10.04
N VAL A 199 -1.67 -13.98 8.82
CA VAL A 199 -2.68 -13.66 7.81
C VAL A 199 -4.08 -14.08 8.26
N LYS A 200 -4.25 -15.27 8.84
CA LYS A 200 -5.55 -15.72 9.38
C LYS A 200 -6.03 -14.79 10.51
N ALA A 201 -5.16 -14.41 11.43
CA ALA A 201 -5.49 -13.46 12.50
C ALA A 201 -5.89 -12.08 11.93
N LEU A 202 -5.21 -11.61 10.88
CA LEU A 202 -5.58 -10.38 10.19
C LEU A 202 -6.97 -10.51 9.54
N LEU A 203 -7.25 -11.61 8.83
CA LEU A 203 -8.55 -11.87 8.19
C LEU A 203 -9.70 -11.88 9.21
N ASP A 204 -9.51 -12.52 10.36
CA ASP A 204 -10.47 -12.52 11.47
C ASP A 204 -10.69 -11.10 12.04
N ALA A 205 -9.62 -10.30 12.10
CA ALA A 205 -9.70 -8.93 12.58
C ALA A 205 -10.47 -8.02 11.63
N VAL A 206 -10.11 -8.02 10.35
CA VAL A 206 -10.78 -7.17 9.35
C VAL A 206 -12.19 -7.67 9.02
N GLY A 207 -12.51 -8.94 9.31
CA GLY A 207 -13.89 -9.44 9.32
C GLY A 207 -14.81 -8.73 10.31
N ARG A 208 -14.26 -8.03 11.30
CA ARG A 208 -15.02 -7.18 12.24
C ARG A 208 -15.24 -5.76 11.72
N CYS A 209 -14.71 -5.41 10.55
CA CYS A 209 -14.92 -4.12 9.89
C CYS A 209 -16.16 -4.20 8.97
N PRO A 210 -17.32 -3.68 9.35
CA PRO A 210 -18.57 -3.84 8.58
C PRO A 210 -18.51 -3.15 7.19
N GLY A 211 -17.61 -2.17 7.05
CA GLY A 211 -17.40 -1.39 5.84
C GLY A 211 -16.41 -1.98 4.85
N LEU A 212 -15.70 -3.07 5.17
CA LEU A 212 -14.66 -3.60 4.29
C LEU A 212 -15.26 -4.08 2.97
N ARG A 213 -14.74 -3.57 1.85
CA ARG A 213 -15.17 -3.92 0.48
C ARG A 213 -14.01 -4.32 -0.41
N HIS A 214 -12.80 -3.88 -0.11
CA HIS A 214 -11.60 -4.27 -0.83
C HIS A 214 -10.57 -4.87 0.12
N LEU A 215 -10.00 -6.01 -0.27
CA LEU A 215 -8.87 -6.64 0.39
C LEU A 215 -7.82 -7.04 -0.66
N GLY A 216 -6.61 -6.51 -0.50
CA GLY A 216 -5.43 -6.89 -1.26
C GLY A 216 -4.40 -7.53 -0.34
N LEU A 217 -4.10 -8.81 -0.53
CA LEU A 217 -3.00 -9.51 0.13
C LEU A 217 -2.04 -10.02 -0.94
N LYS A 218 -1.13 -9.15 -1.34
CA LYS A 218 -0.39 -9.24 -2.61
C LYS A 218 1.07 -9.53 -2.39
N ASN A 219 1.77 -9.81 -3.48
CA ASN A 219 3.23 -9.83 -3.54
C ASN A 219 3.87 -10.82 -2.55
N SER A 220 3.22 -11.95 -2.24
CA SER A 220 3.73 -12.89 -1.22
C SER A 220 4.49 -14.06 -1.82
N GLU A 221 5.57 -14.48 -1.16
CA GLU A 221 6.22 -15.76 -1.47
C GLU A 221 5.42 -16.99 -1.00
N MET A 222 4.45 -16.80 -0.11
CA MET A 222 3.53 -17.83 0.40
C MET A 222 2.11 -17.70 -0.18
N GLN A 223 1.97 -17.19 -1.40
CA GLN A 223 0.68 -16.79 -1.96
C GLN A 223 -0.35 -17.93 -2.08
N ASP A 224 0.08 -19.18 -2.26
CA ASP A 224 -0.83 -20.35 -2.22
C ASP A 224 -1.48 -20.53 -0.84
N ALA A 225 -0.71 -20.34 0.24
CA ALA A 225 -1.22 -20.45 1.61
C ALA A 225 -2.12 -19.26 1.97
N VAL A 226 -1.79 -18.05 1.47
CA VAL A 226 -2.65 -16.87 1.59
C VAL A 226 -3.98 -17.10 0.88
N ALA A 227 -3.96 -17.61 -0.35
CA ALA A 227 -5.18 -17.92 -1.11
C ALA A 227 -6.06 -18.94 -0.38
N ALA A 228 -5.48 -19.99 0.19
CA ALA A 228 -6.22 -20.97 0.98
C ALA A 228 -6.85 -20.35 2.24
N ALA A 229 -6.12 -19.51 2.98
CA ALA A 229 -6.66 -18.82 4.15
C ALA A 229 -7.81 -17.87 3.78
N VAL A 230 -7.68 -17.14 2.66
CA VAL A 230 -8.71 -16.24 2.13
C VAL A 230 -9.95 -17.02 1.70
N ALA A 231 -9.78 -18.15 1.00
CA ALA A 231 -10.88 -18.98 0.51
C ALA A 231 -11.83 -19.46 1.63
N GLU A 232 -11.32 -19.60 2.86
CA GLU A 232 -12.05 -20.01 4.06
C GLU A 232 -12.55 -18.85 4.93
N ALA A 233 -12.06 -17.62 4.72
CA ALA A 233 -12.28 -16.51 5.64
C ALA A 233 -13.68 -15.87 5.49
N PRO A 234 -14.49 -15.76 6.55
CA PRO A 234 -15.85 -15.22 6.46
C PRO A 234 -15.94 -13.79 5.93
N VAL A 235 -14.87 -12.99 6.09
CA VAL A 235 -14.81 -11.61 5.59
C VAL A 235 -14.99 -11.52 4.08
N VAL A 236 -14.60 -12.55 3.33
CA VAL A 236 -14.62 -12.54 1.86
C VAL A 236 -16.05 -12.44 1.31
N ALA A 237 -17.04 -13.00 2.00
CA ALA A 237 -18.45 -12.88 1.63
C ALA A 237 -18.95 -11.42 1.62
N GLY A 238 -18.31 -10.52 2.36
CA GLY A 238 -18.63 -9.08 2.39
C GLY A 238 -17.86 -8.23 1.38
N LEU A 239 -16.86 -8.80 0.70
CA LEU A 239 -16.02 -8.06 -0.23
C LEU A 239 -16.72 -7.82 -1.56
N THR A 240 -16.32 -6.74 -2.22
CA THR A 240 -16.66 -6.42 -3.62
C THR A 240 -15.44 -6.60 -4.53
N SER A 241 -14.23 -6.51 -3.97
CA SER A 241 -12.98 -6.70 -4.70
C SER A 241 -11.96 -7.44 -3.83
N LEU A 242 -11.29 -8.42 -4.43
CA LEU A 242 -10.21 -9.19 -3.84
C LEU A 242 -9.00 -9.17 -4.79
N ASP A 243 -7.80 -8.93 -4.26
CA ASP A 243 -6.55 -8.96 -5.02
C ASP A 243 -5.50 -9.82 -4.30
N LEU A 244 -5.07 -10.89 -4.96
CA LEU A 244 -4.04 -11.85 -4.51
C LEU A 244 -2.89 -11.95 -5.51
N GLY A 245 -2.75 -10.95 -6.38
CA GLY A 245 -1.73 -10.93 -7.42
C GLY A 245 -0.33 -10.63 -6.90
N MET A 246 0.63 -10.57 -7.83
CA MET A 246 2.03 -10.21 -7.60
C MET A 246 2.85 -11.22 -6.80
N GLY A 247 2.24 -12.32 -6.32
CA GLY A 247 2.92 -13.33 -5.52
C GLY A 247 3.32 -14.59 -6.29
N THR A 248 3.52 -15.68 -5.56
CA THR A 248 3.91 -17.00 -6.07
C THR A 248 2.71 -17.93 -6.31
N LEU A 249 1.52 -17.37 -6.57
CA LEU A 249 0.26 -18.10 -6.67
C LEU A 249 0.33 -19.13 -7.80
N GLY A 250 0.06 -20.40 -7.52
CA GLY A 250 -0.01 -21.46 -8.53
C GLY A 250 -1.25 -22.33 -8.35
N ASP A 251 -1.24 -23.50 -8.98
CA ASP A 251 -2.44 -24.35 -9.07
C ASP A 251 -3.02 -24.77 -7.72
N ALA A 252 -2.17 -24.91 -6.68
CA ALA A 252 -2.64 -25.20 -5.33
C ALA A 252 -3.49 -24.05 -4.78
N GLY A 253 -3.03 -22.80 -4.87
CA GLY A 253 -3.80 -21.63 -4.45
C GLY A 253 -5.02 -21.36 -5.33
N GLY A 254 -4.89 -21.51 -6.65
CA GLY A 254 -6.04 -21.41 -7.57
C GLY A 254 -7.10 -22.48 -7.29
N GLY A 255 -6.68 -23.71 -7.02
CA GLY A 255 -7.55 -24.80 -6.59
C GLY A 255 -8.27 -24.50 -5.27
N ALA A 256 -7.57 -23.92 -4.30
CA ALA A 256 -8.18 -23.50 -3.03
C ALA A 256 -9.27 -22.43 -3.23
N LEU A 257 -9.04 -21.45 -4.10
CA LEU A 257 -10.05 -20.44 -4.45
C LEU A 257 -11.28 -21.06 -5.14
N LEU A 258 -11.09 -22.08 -5.99
CA LEU A 258 -12.17 -22.80 -6.67
C LEU A 258 -13.00 -23.68 -5.71
N SER A 259 -12.37 -24.23 -4.67
CA SER A 259 -13.03 -25.14 -3.71
C SER A 259 -13.56 -24.45 -2.44
N GLY A 260 -13.15 -23.20 -2.20
CA GLY A 260 -13.58 -22.43 -1.04
C GLY A 260 -14.97 -21.84 -1.19
N GLN A 261 -15.23 -20.76 -0.45
CA GLN A 261 -16.50 -20.06 -0.57
C GLN A 261 -16.69 -19.46 -1.99
N PRO A 262 -17.94 -19.36 -2.49
CA PRO A 262 -18.20 -18.75 -3.79
C PRO A 262 -17.67 -17.31 -3.85
N LEU A 263 -16.98 -16.97 -4.96
CA LEU A 263 -16.49 -15.62 -5.23
C LEU A 263 -17.32 -14.90 -6.30
N THR A 264 -18.48 -15.45 -6.66
CA THR A 264 -19.35 -14.97 -7.74
C THR A 264 -20.04 -13.64 -7.42
N HIS A 265 -20.01 -13.19 -6.16
CA HIS A 265 -20.50 -11.88 -5.72
C HIS A 265 -19.49 -10.75 -5.93
N LEU A 266 -18.21 -11.08 -6.16
CA LEU A 266 -17.18 -10.07 -6.39
C LEU A 266 -17.45 -9.32 -7.71
N ARG A 267 -17.09 -8.04 -7.75
CA ARG A 267 -16.98 -7.30 -9.01
C ARG A 267 -15.60 -7.47 -9.64
N HIS A 268 -14.57 -7.69 -8.83
CA HIS A 268 -13.21 -7.84 -9.30
C HIS A 268 -12.43 -8.88 -8.49
N LEU A 269 -11.73 -9.77 -9.20
CA LEU A 269 -10.75 -10.69 -8.66
C LEU A 269 -9.41 -10.50 -9.38
N GLY A 270 -8.42 -9.93 -8.68
CA GLY A 270 -7.07 -9.70 -9.19
C GLY A 270 -6.14 -10.86 -8.86
N LEU A 271 -5.65 -11.59 -9.86
CA LEU A 271 -4.70 -12.69 -9.72
C LEU A 271 -3.49 -12.53 -10.66
N ARG A 272 -3.24 -11.31 -11.14
CA ARG A 272 -2.11 -10.98 -12.03
C ARG A 272 -0.78 -11.39 -11.41
N HIS A 273 0.21 -11.66 -12.28
CA HIS A 273 1.50 -12.23 -11.90
C HIS A 273 1.31 -13.49 -11.06
N HIS A 274 0.83 -14.53 -11.72
CA HIS A 274 0.67 -15.86 -11.14
C HIS A 274 1.45 -16.90 -11.96
N PHE A 275 1.51 -18.10 -11.41
CA PHE A 275 2.19 -19.30 -11.91
C PHE A 275 1.22 -20.50 -11.96
N MET A 276 -0.09 -20.21 -12.10
CA MET A 276 -1.11 -21.25 -12.36
C MET A 276 -0.95 -21.75 -13.80
N GLY A 277 -1.22 -23.04 -14.01
CA GLY A 277 -1.40 -23.60 -15.33
C GLY A 277 -2.66 -23.07 -16.01
N GLU A 278 -2.70 -23.18 -17.33
CA GLU A 278 -3.80 -22.68 -18.15
C GLU A 278 -5.15 -23.33 -17.80
N GLU A 279 -5.13 -24.62 -17.43
CA GLU A 279 -6.34 -25.33 -16.98
C GLU A 279 -6.96 -24.67 -15.74
N THR A 280 -6.16 -24.38 -14.70
CA THR A 280 -6.66 -23.75 -13.48
C THR A 280 -7.15 -22.34 -13.74
N ALA A 281 -6.40 -21.56 -14.54
CA ALA A 281 -6.78 -20.20 -14.92
C ALA A 281 -8.12 -20.19 -15.69
N GLU A 282 -8.32 -21.11 -16.63
CA GLU A 282 -9.56 -21.21 -17.39
C GLU A 282 -10.74 -21.65 -16.52
N ARG A 283 -10.52 -22.55 -15.55
CA ARG A 283 -11.56 -22.91 -14.58
C ARG A 283 -11.99 -21.73 -13.71
N LEU A 284 -11.06 -20.89 -13.27
CA LEU A 284 -11.38 -19.65 -12.54
C LEU A 284 -12.19 -18.69 -13.42
N ARG A 285 -11.74 -18.49 -14.66
CA ARG A 285 -12.43 -17.65 -15.64
C ARG A 285 -13.87 -18.11 -15.87
N ALA A 286 -14.04 -19.37 -16.26
CA ALA A 286 -15.34 -19.97 -16.57
C ALA A 286 -16.29 -20.02 -15.36
N GLY A 287 -15.76 -20.14 -14.14
CA GLY A 287 -16.56 -20.12 -12.91
C GLY A 287 -17.06 -18.73 -12.50
N LEU A 288 -16.34 -17.66 -12.86
CA LEU A 288 -16.54 -16.33 -12.29
C LEU A 288 -17.03 -15.28 -13.29
N GLU A 289 -16.48 -15.23 -14.50
CA GLU A 289 -16.86 -14.23 -15.50
C GLU A 289 -18.35 -14.28 -15.91
N PRO A 290 -18.99 -15.46 -16.05
CA PRO A 290 -20.44 -15.52 -16.32
C PRO A 290 -21.31 -14.87 -15.24
N HIS A 291 -20.77 -14.69 -14.03
CA HIS A 291 -21.44 -13.99 -12.92
C HIS A 291 -21.13 -12.49 -12.87
N GLY A 292 -20.40 -11.96 -13.87
CA GLY A 292 -20.05 -10.54 -13.96
C GLY A 292 -18.79 -10.16 -13.18
N VAL A 293 -18.02 -11.14 -12.70
CA VAL A 293 -16.74 -10.89 -12.02
C VAL A 293 -15.69 -10.53 -13.06
N ALA A 294 -15.05 -9.37 -12.95
CA ALA A 294 -13.88 -9.03 -13.75
C ALA A 294 -12.64 -9.74 -13.18
N VAL A 295 -12.12 -10.75 -13.88
CA VAL A 295 -10.98 -11.56 -13.42
C VAL A 295 -9.70 -11.15 -14.15
N ASP A 296 -8.66 -10.73 -13.42
CA ASP A 296 -7.33 -10.49 -13.98
C ASP A 296 -6.42 -11.69 -13.75
N LEU A 297 -6.14 -12.44 -14.82
CA LEU A 297 -5.28 -13.63 -14.86
C LEU A 297 -4.06 -13.40 -15.74
N THR A 298 -3.48 -12.20 -15.71
CA THR A 298 -2.24 -11.93 -16.45
C THR A 298 -1.10 -12.75 -15.83
N PRO A 299 -0.47 -13.73 -16.52
CA PRO A 299 0.56 -14.58 -15.93
C PRO A 299 1.85 -13.80 -15.64
N ALA A 300 2.72 -14.37 -14.79
CA ALA A 300 4.06 -13.84 -14.59
C ALA A 300 4.90 -13.97 -15.88
N ASP A 301 5.78 -13.00 -16.15
CA ASP A 301 6.68 -13.05 -17.31
C ASP A 301 7.59 -14.28 -17.25
N ALA A 302 7.70 -15.03 -18.36
CA ALA A 302 8.62 -16.16 -18.46
C ALA A 302 10.07 -15.64 -18.46
N ARG A 303 10.74 -15.64 -17.30
CA ARG A 303 12.16 -15.27 -17.20
C ARG A 303 13.06 -16.48 -17.48
N PRO A 304 13.89 -16.46 -18.54
CA PRO A 304 14.71 -17.63 -18.97
C PRO A 304 15.66 -18.16 -17.89
N TYR A 305 16.08 -17.32 -16.95
CA TYR A 305 17.01 -17.64 -15.87
C TYR A 305 16.33 -18.08 -14.56
N ARG A 306 15.00 -18.08 -14.50
CA ARG A 306 14.20 -18.57 -13.35
C ARG A 306 13.35 -19.78 -13.70
N GLN A 307 13.81 -20.63 -14.63
CA GLN A 307 13.08 -21.84 -15.03
C GLN A 307 12.73 -22.70 -13.81
N GLY A 308 11.43 -22.88 -13.57
CA GLY A 308 10.89 -23.69 -12.47
C GLY A 308 10.77 -23.01 -11.10
N ARG A 309 11.22 -21.75 -10.91
CA ARG A 309 11.10 -21.04 -9.62
C ARG A 309 10.07 -19.92 -9.71
N ARG A 310 9.04 -20.00 -8.87
CA ARG A 310 8.06 -18.91 -8.66
C ARG A 310 8.72 -17.77 -7.90
N TYR A 311 8.32 -16.53 -8.19
CA TYR A 311 8.90 -15.35 -7.57
C TYR A 311 7.88 -14.22 -7.44
N VAL A 312 8.06 -13.37 -6.44
CA VAL A 312 7.25 -12.18 -6.22
C VAL A 312 7.56 -11.09 -7.25
N ALA A 313 6.57 -10.29 -7.63
CA ALA A 313 6.71 -9.30 -8.67
C ALA A 313 7.58 -8.10 -8.26
N VAL A 314 7.57 -7.77 -6.96
CA VAL A 314 8.31 -6.68 -6.34
C VAL A 314 9.12 -7.24 -5.16
N GLY A 315 10.38 -6.87 -5.04
CA GLY A 315 11.25 -7.39 -3.98
C GLY A 315 12.32 -6.39 -3.62
N GLU A 316 13.22 -6.16 -4.59
CA GLU A 316 13.93 -4.89 -4.72
C GLU A 316 12.98 -3.84 -5.31
#